data_AF-A0A971TIK7-F1
#
_entry.id   AF-A0A971TIK7-F1
#
_cell.length_a   1.000
_cell.length_b   1.000
_cell.length_c   1.000
_cell.angle_alpha   90.00
_cell.angle_beta   90.00
_cell.angle_gamma   90.00
#
_symmetry.space_group_name_H-M   'P 1'
#
loop_
_entity.id
_entity.type
_entity.pdbx_description
1 polymer ?
#
loop_
_entity_poly.entity_id
_entity_poly.type
_entity_poly.pdbx_seq_one_letter_code
_entity_poly.pdbx_strand_id
1 'polypeptide(L)' 'MSEALKYDRELNGAEAQEFARLHLNLIRVDVESWITEYVCPETGGRWIEDYPHSEMHGGGPPRLRRVARDTGGA' A
#
# COMPACT_ATOMS: atom_id res chain seq x y z
N MET A 1 -16.76 -10.75 -7.64
CA MET A 1 -16.53 -9.45 -8.32
C MET A 1 -15.75 -8.60 -7.35
N SER A 2 -14.52 -8.28 -7.72
CA SER A 2 -13.38 -7.98 -6.83
C SER A 2 -13.53 -6.66 -6.08
N GLU A 3 -13.54 -6.71 -4.74
CA GLU A 3 -13.59 -5.53 -3.85
C GLU A 3 -12.40 -4.58 -4.01
N ALA A 4 -11.30 -5.05 -4.61
CA ALA A 4 -10.11 -4.25 -4.91
C ALA A 4 -10.39 -3.04 -5.83
N LEU A 5 -11.46 -3.05 -6.63
CA LEU A 5 -11.86 -1.91 -7.48
C LEU A 5 -12.62 -0.81 -6.73
N LYS A 6 -13.12 -1.07 -5.51
CA LYS A 6 -13.81 -0.05 -4.70
C LYS A 6 -12.85 0.92 -4.03
N TYR A 7 -11.59 0.53 -3.84
CA TYR A 7 -10.60 1.33 -3.13
C TYR A 7 -9.66 2.00 -4.15
N ASP A 8 -10.18 3.05 -4.80
CA ASP A 8 -9.35 4.08 -5.43
C ASP A 8 -8.79 5.09 -4.41
N ARG A 9 -9.16 4.92 -3.13
CA ARG A 9 -8.82 5.82 -2.04
C ARG A 9 -7.68 5.25 -1.22
N GLU A 10 -6.76 6.13 -0.81
CA GLU A 10 -5.69 5.82 0.13
C GLU A 10 -6.29 5.28 1.45
N LEU A 11 -5.71 4.20 1.96
CA LEU A 11 -6.09 3.58 3.23
C LEU A 11 -5.09 3.97 4.31
N ASN A 12 -5.55 4.12 5.56
CA ASN A 12 -4.69 4.50 6.67
C ASN A 12 -4.94 3.60 7.89
N GLY A 13 -3.91 3.44 8.72
CA GLY A 13 -4.00 2.74 10.00
C GLY A 13 -4.33 1.26 9.85
N ALA A 14 -5.30 0.79 10.63
CA ALA A 14 -5.69 -0.62 10.67
C ALA A 14 -6.26 -1.12 9.34
N GLU A 15 -7.01 -0.27 8.62
CA GLU A 15 -7.61 -0.62 7.33
C GLU A 15 -6.54 -0.88 6.27
N ALA A 16 -5.45 -0.09 6.28
CA ALA A 16 -4.30 -0.29 5.41
C ALA A 16 -3.62 -1.64 5.66
N GLN A 17 -3.32 -1.96 6.92
CA GLN A 17 -2.65 -3.22 7.29
C GLN A 17 -3.53 -4.44 6.99
N GLU A 18 -4.81 -4.36 7.31
CA GLU A 18 -5.74 -5.46 7.08
C GLU A 18 -5.90 -5.73 5.57
N PHE A 19 -6.09 -4.67 4.77
CA PHE A 19 -6.18 -4.81 3.32
C PHE A 19 -4.89 -5.35 2.71
N ALA A 20 -3.74 -4.83 3.13
CA ALA A 20 -2.44 -5.33 2.67
C ALA A 20 -2.25 -6.81 3.00
N ARG A 21 -2.62 -7.24 4.22
CA ARG A 21 -2.49 -8.64 4.65
C ARG A 21 -3.44 -9.60 3.96
N LEU A 22 -4.66 -9.15 3.64
CA LEU A 22 -5.71 -10.00 3.08
C LEU A 22 -5.70 -10.06 1.55
N HIS A 23 -5.34 -8.96 0.89
CA HIS A 23 -5.53 -8.81 -0.56
C HIS A 23 -4.23 -8.58 -1.34
N LEU A 24 -3.12 -8.26 -0.66
CA LEU A 24 -1.88 -7.88 -1.33
C LEU A 24 -0.74 -8.85 -1.00
N ASN A 25 0.12 -9.07 -1.99
CA ASN A 25 1.36 -9.80 -1.82
C ASN A 25 2.50 -8.80 -1.67
N LEU A 26 3.27 -8.94 -0.60
CA LEU A 26 4.50 -8.19 -0.39
C LEU A 26 5.51 -8.54 -1.48
N ILE A 27 6.04 -7.53 -2.17
CA ILE A 27 7.02 -7.69 -3.25
C ILE A 27 8.39 -7.15 -2.87
N ARG A 28 8.45 -6.07 -2.09
CA ARG A 28 9.72 -5.45 -1.68
C ARG A 28 9.52 -4.69 -0.36
N VAL A 29 10.54 -4.72 0.49
CA VAL A 29 10.62 -3.89 1.70
C VAL A 29 11.90 -3.07 1.59
N ASP A 30 11.74 -1.75 1.64
CA ASP A 30 12.82 -0.78 1.64
C ASP A 30 12.93 -0.20 3.05
N VAL A 31 13.87 -0.74 3.84
CA VAL A 31 14.06 -0.36 5.24
C VAL A 31 14.73 1.00 5.40
N GLU A 32 15.44 1.47 4.37
CA GLU A 32 16.08 2.80 4.39
C GLU A 32 15.02 3.89 4.21
N SER A 33 14.08 3.66 3.29
CA SER A 33 13.00 4.61 2.99
C SER A 33 11.72 4.37 3.81
N TRP A 34 11.68 3.29 4.61
CA TRP A 34 10.48 2.85 5.35
C TRP A 34 9.27 2.66 4.42
N ILE A 35 9.54 2.12 3.23
CA ILE A 35 8.57 1.90 2.16
C ILE A 35 8.44 0.40 1.95
N THR A 36 7.22 -0.11 2.03
CA THR A 36 6.92 -1.49 1.63
C THR A 36 6.07 -1.47 0.37
N GLU A 37 6.51 -2.18 -0.66
CA GLU A 37 5.76 -2.36 -1.88
C GLU A 37 5.01 -3.68 -1.88
N TYR A 38 3.78 -3.59 -2.35
CA TYR A 38 2.88 -4.71 -2.52
C TYR A 38 2.31 -4.76 -3.94
N VAL A 39 1.92 -5.96 -4.36
CA VAL A 39 1.16 -6.18 -5.60
C VAL A 39 -0.12 -6.93 -5.28
N CYS A 40 -1.24 -6.47 -5.82
CA CYS A 40 -2.48 -7.21 -5.77
C CYS A 40 -2.43 -8.32 -6.85
N PRO A 41 -2.41 -9.61 -6.49
CA PRO A 41 -2.37 -10.70 -7.47
C PRO A 41 -3.67 -10.78 -8.31
N GLU A 42 -4.79 -10.29 -7.79
CA GLU A 42 -6.09 -10.32 -8.48
C GLU A 42 -6.19 -9.28 -9.61
N THR A 43 -5.57 -8.11 -9.44
CA THR A 43 -5.69 -6.97 -10.38
C THR A 43 -4.38 -6.60 -11.05
N GLY A 44 -3.24 -7.08 -10.52
CA GLY A 44 -1.90 -6.62 -10.90
C GLY A 44 -1.59 -5.18 -10.46
N GLY A 45 -2.44 -4.55 -9.65
CA GLY A 45 -2.23 -3.20 -9.13
C GLY A 45 -1.10 -3.16 -8.10
N ARG A 46 -0.23 -2.15 -8.17
CA ARG A 46 0.83 -1.93 -7.19
C ARG A 46 0.37 -1.00 -6.08
N TRP A 47 0.86 -1.27 -4.87
CA TRP A 47 0.54 -0.51 -3.68
C TRP A 47 1.82 -0.25 -2.89
N ILE A 48 1.87 0.90 -2.24
CA ILE A 48 2.98 1.31 -1.38
C ILE A 48 2.42 1.56 0.01
N GLU A 49 2.99 0.91 1.01
CA GLU A 49 2.84 1.24 2.41
C GLU A 49 4.01 2.11 2.87
N ASP A 50 3.72 3.24 3.48
CA ASP A 50 4.72 4.12 4.09
C ASP A 50 4.30 4.54 5.50
N TYR A 51 5.30 4.91 6.30
CA TYR A 51 5.12 5.34 7.69
C TYR A 51 5.54 6.81 7.84
N PRO A 52 4.65 7.78 7.56
CA PRO A 52 5.00 9.21 7.60
C PRO A 52 5.25 9.75 9.01
N HIS A 53 4.94 8.97 10.05
CA HIS A 53 5.09 9.36 11.45
C HIS A 53 5.91 8.33 12.26
N SER A 54 6.96 7.75 11.66
CA SER A 54 7.84 6.78 12.32
C SER A 54 8.55 7.30 13.57
N GLU A 55 8.65 8.63 13.73
CA GLU A 55 9.27 9.27 14.91
C GLU A 55 8.35 9.31 16.14
N MET A 56 7.06 8.95 16.01
CA MET A 56 6.14 8.90 17.14
C MET A 56 6.38 7.60 17.92
N HIS A 57 6.58 7.69 19.24
CA HIS A 57 6.68 6.52 20.13
C HIS A 57 5.41 5.66 20.01
N GLY A 58 5.47 4.62 19.18
CA GLY A 58 4.33 3.78 18.83
C GLY A 58 4.20 3.45 17.34
N GLY A 59 4.96 4.11 16.47
CA GLY A 59 4.85 3.94 15.02
C GLY A 59 3.50 4.46 14.54
N GLY A 60 3.44 5.70 14.06
CA GLY A 60 2.18 6.25 13.57
C GLY A 60 1.51 5.36 12.51
N PRO A 61 0.20 5.55 12.28
CA PRO A 61 -0.58 4.65 11.45
C PRO A 61 0.04 4.52 10.05
N PRO A 62 0.24 3.29 9.53
CA PRO A 62 0.71 3.11 8.16
C PRO A 62 -0.28 3.70 7.19
N ARG A 63 0.25 4.26 6.10
CA ARG A 63 -0.55 4.70 4.97
C ARG A 63 -0.30 3.77 3.81
N LEU A 64 -1.37 3.26 3.21
CA LEU A 64 -1.32 2.43 2.02
C LEU A 64 -1.92 3.19 0.83
N ARG A 65 -1.07 3.49 -0.15
CA ARG A 65 -1.43 4.23 -1.36
C ARG A 65 -1.30 3.35 -2.60
N ARG A 66 -2.26 3.43 -3.53
CA ARG A 66 -2.15 2.73 -4.81
C ARG A 66 -1.18 3.48 -5.71
N VAL A 67 -0.21 2.77 -6.27
CA VAL A 67 0.63 3.32 -7.32
C VAL A 67 -0.22 3.29 -8.58
N ALA A 68 -0.75 4.46 -8.97
CA ALA A 68 -1.31 4.61 -10.30
C ALA A 68 -0.25 4.11 -11.28
N ARG A 69 -0.61 3.21 -12.20
CA ARG A 69 0.27 2.95 -13.34
C ARG A 69 0.47 4.30 -13.98
N ASP A 70 1.68 4.84 -13.83
CA ASP A 70 2.16 5.95 -14.63
C ASP A 70 1.88 5.53 -16.06
N THR A 71 0.81 6.10 -16.61
CA THR A 71 0.49 5.93 -18.01
C THR A 71 1.49 6.83 -18.69
N GLY A 72 2.74 6.35 -18.77
CA GLY A 72 3.78 6.91 -19.61
C GLY A 72 3.23 6.86 -21.02
N GLY A 73 2.61 7.96 -21.42
CA GLY A 73 2.09 8.18 -22.74
C GLY A 73 3.22 8.06 -23.76
N ALA A 74 2.91 7.34 -24.82
CA ALA A 74 3.36 7.49 -26.20
C ALA A 74 4.86 7.70 -26.46
#